data_AF-A0A0E0E1Z6-F1
#
_entry.id   AF-A0A0E0E1Z6-F1
#
_cell.length_a   1.000
_cell.length_b   1.000
_cell.length_c   1.000
_cell.angle_alpha   90.00
_cell.angle_beta   90.00
_cell.angle_gamma   90.00
#
_symmetry.space_group_name_H-M   'P 1'
#
loop_
_entity.id
_entity.type
_entity.pdbx_description
1 polymer ?
#
loop_
_entity_poly.entity_id
_entity_poly.type
_entity_poly.pdbx_seq_one_letter_code
_entity_poly.pdbx_strand_id
1 'polypeptide(L)'
;MNDLVSLWEKVGRTFERVYLTEEAVLEQIRECSPLSIDLAILHSVYINGDYINFEIKPTVGVEATQIYPDIKYTTVDEYLNRLL
;
A
#
# COMPACT_ATOMS: atom_id res chain seq x y z
N MET A 1 -2.07 3.93 3.93
CA MET A 1 -3.45 3.79 3.39
C MET A 1 -4.31 5.03 3.64
N ASN A 2 -4.39 5.55 4.87
CA ASN A 2 -5.21 6.74 5.17
C ASN A 2 -4.90 7.95 4.28
N ASP A 3 -3.62 8.23 4.02
CA ASP A 3 -3.22 9.35 3.15
C ASP A 3 -3.66 9.13 1.70
N LEU A 4 -3.57 7.88 1.21
CA LEU A 4 -4.01 7.52 -0.14
C LEU A 4 -5.52 7.72 -0.32
N VAL A 5 -6.32 7.24 0.63
CA VAL A 5 -7.79 7.43 0.61
C VAL A 5 -8.11 8.92 0.68
N SER A 6 -7.46 9.66 1.58
CA SER A 6 -7.68 11.10 1.72
C SER A 6 -7.27 11.88 0.47
N LEU A 7 -6.24 11.43 -0.25
CA LEU A 7 -5.84 11.99 -1.54
C LEU A 7 -6.91 11.74 -2.60
N TRP A 8 -7.43 10.51 -2.67
CA TRP A 8 -8.44 10.15 -3.66
C TRP A 8 -9.78 10.86 -3.41
N GLU A 9 -10.16 11.06 -2.15
CA GLU A 9 -11.40 11.76 -1.81
C GLU A 9 -11.42 13.23 -2.23
N LYS A 10 -10.24 13.86 -2.33
CA LYS A 10 -10.12 15.25 -2.82
C LYS A 10 -10.63 15.41 -4.25
N VAL A 11 -10.70 14.32 -5.03
CA VAL A 11 -11.16 14.36 -6.42
C VAL A 11 -12.68 14.16 -6.56
N GLY A 12 -13.43 14.34 -5.47
CA GLY A 12 -14.86 14.63 -5.53
C GLY A 12 -15.79 13.52 -5.06
N ARG A 13 -15.29 12.53 -4.31
CA ARG A 13 -16.11 11.51 -3.64
C ARG A 13 -15.63 11.31 -2.22
N THR A 14 -16.55 11.18 -1.27
CA THR A 14 -16.21 10.75 0.10
C THR A 14 -16.52 9.26 0.21
N PHE A 15 -15.59 8.47 0.76
CA PHE A 15 -15.81 7.04 0.96
C PHE A 15 -16.23 6.76 2.40
N GLU A 16 -17.09 5.76 2.59
CA GLU A 16 -17.27 5.16 3.90
C GLU A 16 -15.98 4.41 4.25
N ARG A 17 -15.40 4.71 5.41
CA ARG A 17 -14.17 4.08 5.88
C ARG A 17 -14.50 3.05 6.96
N VAL A 18 -14.24 1.78 6.65
CA VAL A 18 -14.31 0.69 7.62
C VAL A 18 -12.89 0.33 8.04
N TYR A 19 -12.67 0.32 9.36
CA TYR A 19 -11.39 -0.09 9.94
C TYR A 19 -11.54 -1.49 10.54
N LEU A 20 -10.60 -2.36 10.22
CA LEU A 20 -10.52 -3.72 10.75
C LEU A 20 -9.37 -3.83 11.73
N THR A 21 -9.53 -4.65 12.77
CA THR A 21 -8.39 -5.05 13.60
C THR A 21 -7.56 -6.09 12.88
N GLU A 22 -6.30 -6.23 13.29
CA GLU A 22 -5.42 -7.26 12.73
C GLU A 22 -5.99 -8.67 12.94
N GLU A 23 -6.57 -8.95 14.10
CA GLU A 23 -7.16 -10.25 14.42
C GLU A 23 -8.32 -10.60 13.48
N ALA A 24 -9.14 -9.61 13.13
CA ALA A 24 -10.23 -9.80 12.17
C ALA A 24 -9.70 -10.16 10.77
N VAL A 25 -8.58 -9.55 10.35
CA VAL A 25 -7.92 -9.86 9.08
C VAL A 25 -7.30 -11.25 9.10
N LEU A 26 -6.64 -11.63 10.20
CA LEU A 26 -6.04 -12.95 10.37
C LEU A 26 -7.09 -14.07 10.33
N GLU A 27 -8.29 -13.82 10.87
CA GLU A 27 -9.38 -14.78 10.77
C GLU A 27 -9.89 -14.92 9.33
N GLN A 28 -10.07 -13.80 8.62
CA GLN A 28 -10.44 -13.83 7.19
C GLN A 28 -9.42 -14.58 6.34
N ILE A 29 -8.11 -14.45 6.63
CA ILE A 29 -7.07 -15.22 5.92
C ILE A 29 -7.27 -16.72 6.09
N ARG A 30 -7.67 -17.19 7.27
CA ARG A 30 -7.91 -18.62 7.54
C ARG A 30 -9.16 -19.15 6.86
N GLU A 31 -10.22 -18.34 6.81
CA GLU A 31 -11.54 -18.77 6.37
C GLU A 31 -11.79 -18.55 4.86
N CYS A 32 -11.19 -17.54 4.24
CA CYS A 32 -11.50 -17.12 2.87
C CYS A 32 -10.65 -17.83 1.81
N SER A 33 -10.76 -19.15 1.68
CA SER A 33 -10.24 -19.85 0.48
C SER A 33 -11.13 -19.57 -0.75
N PRO A 34 -10.58 -19.18 -1.92
CA PRO A 34 -9.16 -19.22 -2.30
C PRO A 34 -8.39 -17.89 -2.12
N LEU A 35 -9.01 -16.83 -1.58
CA LEU A 35 -8.43 -15.49 -1.42
C LEU A 35 -7.42 -15.36 -0.25
N SER A 36 -7.18 -16.43 0.50
CA SER A 36 -6.31 -16.43 1.68
C SER A 36 -4.89 -15.92 1.38
N ILE A 37 -4.35 -16.24 0.20
CA ILE A 37 -3.02 -15.77 -0.23
C ILE A 37 -3.04 -14.25 -0.46
N ASP A 38 -4.05 -13.74 -1.17
CA ASP A 38 -4.17 -12.31 -1.43
C ASP A 38 -4.32 -11.54 -0.11
N LEU A 39 -5.17 -12.02 0.80
CA LEU A 39 -5.34 -11.41 2.12
C LEU A 39 -4.07 -11.45 2.96
N ALA A 40 -3.27 -12.53 2.88
CA ALA A 40 -1.99 -12.62 3.57
C ALA A 40 -0.96 -11.62 3.03
N ILE A 41 -0.93 -11.40 1.70
CA ILE A 41 -0.09 -10.36 1.09
C ILE A 41 -0.55 -8.98 1.55
N LEU A 42 -1.85 -8.71 1.56
CA LEU A 42 -2.40 -7.43 2.01
C LEU A 42 -2.11 -7.17 3.50
N HIS A 43 -2.15 -8.20 4.35
CA HIS A 43 -1.75 -8.10 5.77
C HIS A 43 -0.27 -7.72 5.90
N SER A 44 0.64 -8.44 5.23
CA SER A 44 2.07 -8.13 5.22
C SER A 44 2.37 -6.70 4.76
N VAL A 45 1.70 -6.25 3.70
CA VAL A 45 1.89 -4.89 3.17
C VAL A 45 1.28 -3.85 4.10
N TYR A 46 -0.01 -3.93 4.43
CA TYR A 46 -0.73 -2.81 5.05
C TYR A 46 -0.78 -2.81 6.57
N ILE A 47 -0.53 -3.94 7.22
CA ILE A 47 -0.52 -4.06 8.68
C ILE A 47 0.92 -4.15 9.19
N ASN A 48 1.71 -5.11 8.72
CA ASN A 48 3.11 -5.23 9.15
C ASN A 48 4.02 -4.13 8.57
N GLY A 49 3.66 -3.59 7.40
CA GLY A 49 4.45 -2.58 6.71
C GLY A 49 5.72 -3.13 6.09
N ASP A 50 5.75 -4.40 5.68
CA ASP A 50 6.97 -5.12 5.27
C ASP A 50 7.69 -4.51 4.04
N TYR A 51 7.05 -3.57 3.35
CA TYR A 51 7.64 -2.83 2.22
C TYR A 51 8.43 -1.57 2.65
N ILE A 52 8.32 -1.13 3.92
CA ILE A 52 8.95 0.10 4.44
C ILE A 52 9.46 -0.03 5.89
N ASN A 53 9.22 -1.14 6.59
CA ASN A 53 9.58 -1.32 8.00
C ASN A 53 11.06 -1.68 8.23
N PHE A 54 11.92 -1.51 7.22
CA PHE A 54 13.36 -1.79 7.29
C PHE A 54 14.17 -0.71 6.58
N GLU A 55 15.47 -0.63 6.91
CA GLU A 55 16.41 0.28 6.27
C GLU A 55 17.20 -0.45 5.17
N ILE A 56 17.35 0.20 4.01
CA ILE A 56 18.17 -0.32 2.91
C ILE A 56 19.65 -0.14 3.26
N LYS A 57 20.33 -1.23 3.61
CA LYS A 57 21.77 -1.19 3.86
C LYS A 57 22.55 -1.18 2.52
N PRO A 58 23.55 -0.30 2.35
CA PRO A 58 24.32 -0.23 1.09
C PRO A 58 25.03 -1.55 0.70
N THR A 59 25.24 -2.45 1.64
CA THR A 59 25.85 -3.77 1.40
C THR A 59 24.90 -4.78 0.74
N VAL A 60 23.59 -4.55 0.77
CA VAL A 60 22.57 -5.48 0.25
C VAL A 60 21.72 -4.88 -0.86
N GLY A 61 21.63 -3.56 -0.95
CA GLY A 61 20.79 -2.91 -1.94
C GLY A 61 21.00 -1.40 -2.02
N VAL A 62 20.37 -0.79 -3.01
CA VAL A 62 20.38 0.65 -3.30
C VAL A 62 18.96 1.11 -3.59
N GLU A 63 18.68 2.40 -3.38
CA GLU A 63 17.38 3.00 -3.65
C GLU A 63 17.36 3.57 -5.08
N ALA A 64 16.35 3.18 -5.87
CA ALA A 64 16.30 3.46 -7.30
C ALA A 64 16.18 4.97 -7.62
N THR A 65 15.39 5.72 -6.84
CA THR A 65 15.23 7.17 -7.06
C THR A 65 16.51 7.96 -6.76
N GLN A 66 17.39 7.45 -5.89
CA GLN A 66 18.70 8.02 -5.63
C GLN A 66 19.70 7.77 -6.76
N ILE A 67 19.69 6.58 -7.37
CA ILE A 67 20.65 6.23 -8.44
C ILE A 67 20.19 6.63 -9.84
N TYR A 68 18.88 6.89 -10.02
CA TYR A 68 18.31 7.38 -11.27
C TYR A 68 17.48 8.65 -11.06
N PRO A 69 18.10 9.76 -10.59
CA PRO A 69 17.38 10.99 -10.22
C PRO A 69 16.73 11.70 -11.42
N ASP A 70 17.21 11.43 -12.63
CA ASP A 70 16.69 12.04 -13.86
C ASP A 70 15.39 11.39 -14.37
N ILE A 71 15.02 10.21 -13.83
CA ILE A 71 13.79 9.52 -14.23
C ILE A 71 12.60 10.20 -13.55
N LYS A 72 11.67 10.69 -14.38
CA LYS A 72 10.38 11.22 -13.93
C LYS A 72 9.39 10.09 -13.75
N TYR A 73 9.24 9.63 -12.51
CA TYR A 73 8.21 8.65 -12.15
C TYR A 73 6.83 9.32 -12.06
N THR A 74 5.79 8.61 -12.49
CA THR A 74 4.42 9.05 -12.27
C THR A 74 4.10 9.01 -10.78
N THR A 75 3.66 10.13 -10.23
CA THR A 75 3.25 10.22 -8.83
C THR A 75 1.90 9.54 -8.60
N VAL A 76 1.61 9.22 -7.33
CA VAL A 76 0.31 8.66 -6.94
C VAL A 76 -0.85 9.61 -7.32
N ASP A 77 -0.67 10.92 -7.12
CA ASP A 77 -1.66 11.94 -7.46
C ASP A 77 -1.96 11.98 -8.97
N GLU A 78 -0.91 12.03 -9.80
CA GLU A 78 -1.04 12.00 -11.26
C GLU A 78 -1.73 10.73 -11.74
N TYR A 79 -1.41 9.58 -11.13
CA TYR A 79 -2.05 8.32 -11.50
C TYR A 79 -3.54 8.30 -11.13
N LEU A 80 -3.90 8.70 -9.92
CA LEU A 80 -5.30 8.75 -9.48
C LEU A 80 -6.14 9.66 -10.37
N ASN A 81 -5.62 10.83 -10.75
CA ASN A 81 -6.28 11.77 -11.65
C ASN A 81 -6.63 11.18 -13.02
N ARG A 82 -6.01 10.07 -13.45
CA ARG A 82 -6.33 9.38 -14.72
C ARG A 82 -7.49 8.38 -14.61
N LEU A 83 -7.87 7.99 -13.39
CA LEU A 83 -8.94 7.02 -13.12
C LEU A 83 -10.32 7.68 -12.94
N LEU A 84 -10.37 9.01 -13.05
CA LEU A 84 -11.53 9.86 -12.81
C LEU A 84 -11.96 10.53 -14.11
#